data_AF-A0A6N3FQV4-F1
#
_entry.id   AF-A0A6N3FQV4-F1
#
_cell.length_a   1.000
_cell.length_b   1.000
_cell.length_c   1.000
_cell.angle_alpha   90.00
_cell.angle_beta   90.00
_cell.angle_gamma   90.00
#
_symmetry.space_group_name_H-M   'P 1'
#
loop_
_entity.id
_entity.type
_entity.pdbx_description
1 polymer ?
#
loop_
_entity_poly.entity_id
_entity_poly.type
_entity_poly.pdbx_seq_one_letter_code
_entity_poly.pdbx_strand_id
1 'polypeptide(L)'
;MEIKIRGLSKAAVSSIDEKARDLGYKSRNEFLKVYLEREFLLLDKIKEHDSQYNILFEKMLKQLEYNTLVLDKFCNENLIDLEETIKKDRFKEE
;
A
#
# COMPACT_ATOMS: atom_id res chain seq x y z
N MET A 1 18.86 20.12 21.44
CA MET A 1 20.10 19.75 20.74
C MET A 1 19.96 20.22 19.30
N GLU A 2 20.96 20.87 18.72
CA GLU A 2 20.88 21.42 17.35
C GLU A 2 21.75 20.62 16.39
N ILE A 3 21.24 20.38 15.17
CA ILE A 3 21.95 19.70 14.10
C ILE A 3 22.08 20.66 12.92
N LYS A 4 23.30 20.86 12.41
CA LYS A 4 23.56 21.63 11.19
C LYS A 4 24.05 20.69 10.08
N ILE A 5 23.24 20.57 9.03
CA ILE A 5 23.58 19.78 7.84
C ILE A 5 24.22 20.72 6.81
N ARG A 6 25.41 20.36 6.30
CA ARG A 6 26.17 21.13 5.30
C ARG A 6 26.39 20.27 4.05
N GLY A 7 26.58 20.93 2.91
CA GLY A 7 26.92 20.25 1.65
C GLY A 7 25.75 19.58 0.93
N LEU A 8 24.49 19.89 1.28
CA LEU A 8 23.35 19.47 0.48
C LEU A 8 23.38 20.13 -0.90
N SER A 9 23.05 19.36 -1.93
CA SER A 9 22.90 19.89 -3.28
C SER A 9 21.74 20.87 -3.34
N LYS A 10 21.83 21.87 -4.24
CA LYS A 10 20.73 22.82 -4.45
C LYS A 10 19.42 22.12 -4.81
N ALA A 11 19.50 21.08 -5.64
CA ALA A 11 18.35 20.28 -6.03
C ALA A 11 17.68 19.61 -4.82
N ALA A 12 18.47 19.00 -3.92
CA ALA A 12 17.92 18.38 -2.71
C ALA A 12 17.24 19.41 -1.80
N VAL A 13 17.83 20.60 -1.64
CA VAL A 13 17.22 21.69 -0.85
C VAL A 13 15.89 22.13 -1.48
N SER A 14 15.85 22.32 -2.81
CA SER A 14 14.62 22.67 -3.53
C SER A 14 13.53 21.62 -3.37
N SER A 15 13.85 20.33 -3.51
CA SER A 15 12.86 19.26 -3.33
C SER A 15 12.35 19.17 -1.89
N ILE A 16 13.18 19.45 -0.89
CA ILE A 16 12.75 19.54 0.51
C ILE A 16 11.76 20.71 0.69
N ASP A 17 12.05 21.87 0.09
CA ASP A 17 11.16 23.04 0.17
C ASP A 17 9.82 22.81 -0.51
N GLU A 18 9.84 22.18 -1.68
CA GLU A 18 8.63 21.80 -2.42
C GLU A 18 7.79 20.85 -1.58
N LYS A 19 8.37 19.75 -1.07
CA LYS A 19 7.65 18.82 -0.19
C LYS A 19 7.10 19.49 1.08
N ALA A 20 7.89 20.36 1.72
CA ALA A 20 7.45 21.07 2.89
C ALA A 20 6.23 21.96 2.58
N ARG A 21 6.23 22.62 1.42
CA ARG A 21 5.13 23.45 0.95
C ARG A 21 3.88 22.63 0.58
N ASP A 22 4.07 21.54 -0.16
CA ASP A 22 2.98 20.67 -0.61
C ASP A 22 2.22 20.03 0.56
N LEU A 23 2.95 19.70 1.63
CA LEU A 23 2.39 19.16 2.86
C LEU A 23 1.90 20.26 3.84
N GLY A 24 2.00 21.54 3.46
CA GLY A 24 1.45 22.67 4.23
C GLY A 24 2.27 23.10 5.45
N TYR A 25 3.56 22.75 5.54
CA TYR A 25 4.42 23.17 6.64
C TYR A 25 4.80 24.66 6.53
N LYS A 26 4.91 25.32 7.69
CA LYS A 26 5.23 26.76 7.74
C LYS A 26 6.71 27.04 7.49
N SER A 27 7.57 26.05 7.74
CA SER A 27 9.01 26.18 7.50
C SER A 27 9.67 24.84 7.15
N ARG A 28 10.78 24.93 6.42
CA ARG A 28 11.65 23.78 6.14
C ARG A 28 12.08 23.06 7.43
N ASN A 29 12.42 23.82 8.47
CA ASN A 29 12.92 23.25 9.72
C ASN A 29 11.84 22.50 10.48
N GLU A 30 10.60 22.99 10.46
CA GLU A 30 9.46 22.29 11.04
C GLU A 30 9.22 20.96 10.31
N PHE A 31 9.21 20.98 8.98
CA PHE A 31 9.13 19.78 8.16
C PHE A 31 10.25 18.78 8.49
N LEU A 32 11.51 19.23 8.48
CA LEU A 32 12.66 18.37 8.74
C LEU A 32 12.64 17.79 10.15
N LYS A 33 12.19 18.56 11.16
CA LYS A 33 12.05 18.05 12.53
C LYS A 33 11.05 16.90 12.57
N VAL A 34 9.84 17.10 12.04
CA VAL A 34 8.79 16.07 12.02
C VAL A 34 9.25 14.86 11.22
N TYR A 35 9.86 15.08 10.07
CA TYR A 35 10.38 14.02 9.22
C TYR A 35 11.46 13.20 9.94
N LEU A 36 12.43 13.84 10.61
CA LEU A 36 13.49 13.13 11.33
C LEU A 36 12.97 12.37 12.55
N GLU A 37 12.03 12.96 13.31
CA GLU A 37 11.49 12.34 14.54
C GLU A 37 10.51 11.19 14.26
N ARG A 38 9.76 11.24 13.15
CA ARG A 38 8.74 10.23 12.82
C ARG A 38 9.14 9.32 11.68
N GLU A 39 9.47 9.91 10.53
CA GLU A 39 9.61 9.17 9.28
C GLU A 39 11.00 8.53 9.15
N PHE A 40 12.07 9.29 9.42
CA PHE A 40 13.44 8.83 9.23
C PHE A 40 13.79 7.65 10.13
N LEU A 41 13.38 7.71 11.41
CA LEU A 41 13.64 6.63 12.37
C LEU A 41 12.85 5.35 12.08
N LEU A 42 11.71 5.47 11.40
CA LEU A 42 10.85 4.33 11.05
C LEU A 42 11.06 3.86 9.61
N LEU A 43 11.84 4.57 8.80
CA LEU A 43 11.93 4.35 7.36
C LEU A 43 12.33 2.91 7.01
N ASP A 44 13.29 2.34 7.74
CA ASP A 44 13.74 0.97 7.49
C ASP A 44 12.65 -0.05 7.84
N LYS A 45 11.90 0.17 8.92
CA LYS A 45 10.75 -0.66 9.30
C LYS A 45 9.61 -0.54 8.29
N ILE A 46 9.33 0.67 7.81
CA ILE A 46 8.31 0.91 6.78
C ILE A 46 8.67 0.17 5.50
N LYS A 47 9.92 0.27 5.04
CA LYS A 47 10.40 -0.47 3.86
C LYS A 47 10.31 -1.99 4.04
N GLU A 48 10.65 -2.49 5.21
CA GLU A 48 10.53 -3.91 5.51
C GLU A 48 9.06 -4.37 5.48
N HIS A 49 8.15 -3.61 6.11
CA HIS A 49 6.72 -3.90 6.08
C HIS A 49 6.13 -3.83 4.66
N ASP A 50 6.55 -2.86 3.84
CA ASP A 50 6.10 -2.73 2.46
C ASP A 50 6.52 -3.94 1.61
N SER A 51 7.74 -4.42 1.79
CA SER A 51 8.22 -5.66 1.18
C SER A 51 7.40 -6.89 1.62
N GLN A 52 7.14 -7.02 2.93
CA GLN A 52 6.32 -8.10 3.48
C GLN A 52 4.88 -8.04 2.96
N TYR A 53 4.31 -6.84 2.84
CA TYR A 53 2.97 -6.63 2.31
C TYR A 53 2.88 -7.07 0.84
N ASN A 54 3.85 -6.70 0.01
CA ASN A 54 3.89 -7.14 -1.38
C ASN A 54 3.96 -8.68 -1.49
N ILE A 55 4.78 -9.33 -0.67
CA ILE A 55 4.85 -10.80 -0.62
C ILE A 55 3.49 -11.41 -0.20
N LEU A 56 2.83 -10.84 0.79
CA LEU A 56 1.52 -11.30 1.25
C LEU A 56 0.46 -11.13 0.16
N PHE A 57 0.44 -9.97 -0.50
CA PHE A 57 -0.48 -9.66 -1.58
C PHE A 57 -0.35 -10.67 -2.72
N GLU A 58 0.87 -10.93 -3.18
CA GLU A 58 1.16 -11.92 -4.22
C GLU A 58 0.67 -13.33 -3.83
N LYS A 59 0.84 -13.74 -2.57
CA LYS A 59 0.35 -15.03 -2.08
C LYS A 59 -1.18 -15.09 -2.09
N MET A 60 -1.85 -14.03 -1.64
CA MET A 60 -3.31 -13.96 -1.62
C MET A 60 -3.88 -14.00 -3.03
N LEU A 61 -3.28 -13.27 -3.97
CA LEU A 61 -3.70 -13.28 -5.38
C LEU A 61 -3.60 -14.69 -5.98
N LYS A 62 -2.47 -15.38 -5.80
CA LYS A 62 -2.29 -16.76 -6.26
C LYS A 62 -3.28 -17.73 -5.64
N GLN A 63 -3.59 -17.56 -4.35
CA GLN A 63 -4.58 -18.40 -3.69
C GLN A 63 -5.99 -18.17 -4.26
N LEU A 64 -6.35 -16.91 -4.52
CA LEU A 64 -7.62 -16.58 -5.17
C LEU A 64 -7.70 -17.19 -6.58
N GLU A 65 -6.65 -17.04 -7.39
CA GLU A 65 -6.57 -17.64 -8.72
C GLU A 65 -6.74 -19.17 -8.67
N TYR A 66 -6.03 -19.83 -7.75
CA TYR A 66 -6.14 -21.27 -7.58
C TYR A 66 -7.55 -21.69 -7.13
N ASN A 67 -8.13 -20.99 -6.16
CA ASN A 67 -9.48 -21.24 -5.69
C ASN A 67 -10.52 -21.05 -6.81
N THR A 68 -10.37 -20.00 -7.62
CA THR A 68 -11.23 -19.74 -8.78
C THR A 68 -11.13 -20.87 -9.81
N LEU A 69 -9.92 -21.34 -10.13
CA LEU A 69 -9.72 -22.45 -11.05
C LEU A 69 -10.33 -23.76 -10.53
N VAL A 70 -10.15 -24.06 -9.25
CA VAL A 70 -10.74 -25.25 -8.62
C VAL A 70 -12.26 -25.16 -8.61
N LEU A 71 -12.82 -24.00 -8.28
CA LEU A 71 -14.26 -23.78 -8.25
C LEU A 71 -14.86 -23.90 -9.66
N ASP A 72 -14.25 -23.28 -10.66
CA ASP A 72 -14.71 -23.37 -12.05
C ASP A 72 -14.73 -24.83 -12.52
N LYS A 73 -13.64 -25.56 -12.27
CA LYS A 73 -13.57 -26.99 -12.59
C LYS A 73 -14.64 -27.80 -11.86
N PHE A 74 -14.82 -27.56 -10.56
CA PHE A 74 -15.85 -28.24 -9.76
C PHE A 74 -17.26 -27.97 -10.29
N CYS A 75 -17.57 -26.71 -10.61
CA CYS A 75 -18.86 -26.33 -11.17
C CYS A 75 -19.09 -26.98 -12.54
N ASN A 76 -18.08 -26.99 -13.41
CA ASN A 76 -18.15 -27.62 -14.72
C ASN A 76 -18.36 -29.14 -14.62
N GLU A 77 -17.65 -29.83 -13.73
CA GLU A 77 -17.79 -31.28 -13.52
C GLU A 77 -19.15 -31.67 -12.94
N ASN A 78 -19.76 -30.80 -12.11
CA ASN A 78 -21.04 -31.03 -11.47
C ASN A 78 -22.22 -30.37 -12.21
N LEU A 79 -22.00 -29.79 -13.38
CA LEU A 79 -23.00 -29.09 -14.20
C LEU A 79 -23.74 -27.99 -13.40
N ILE A 80 -23.01 -27.29 -12.53
CA ILE A 80 -23.53 -26.19 -11.71
C ILE A 80 -23.40 -24.89 -12.50
N ASP A 81 -24.53 -24.28 -12.84
CA ASP A 81 -24.57 -22.91 -13.36
C ASP A 81 -24.42 -21.91 -12.20
N LEU A 82 -23.22 -21.33 -12.10
CA LEU A 82 -22.90 -20.36 -11.07
C LEU A 82 -23.70 -19.06 -11.25
N GLU A 83 -24.00 -18.63 -12.48
CA GLU A 83 -24.79 -17.42 -12.71
C GLU A 83 -26.24 -17.59 -12.25
N GLU A 84 -26.85 -18.73 -12.58
CA GLU A 84 -28.20 -19.05 -12.13
C GLU A 84 -28.26 -19.12 -10.59
N THR A 85 -27.23 -19.70 -9.97
CA THR A 85 -27.11 -19.81 -8.52
C THR A 85 -26.98 -18.44 -7.85
N ILE A 86 -26.11 -17.56 -8.36
CA ILE A 86 -25.92 -16.20 -7.84
C ILE A 86 -27.19 -15.35 -8.01
N LYS A 87 -27.88 -15.47 -9.14
CA LYS A 87 -29.16 -14.79 -9.38
C LYS A 87 -30.19 -15.22 -8.33
N LYS A 88 -30.34 -16.52 -8.08
CA LYS A 88 -31.30 -17.06 -7.09
C LYS A 88 -31.05 -16.58 -5.68
N ASP A 89 -29.80 -16.40 -5.26
CA ASP A 89 -29.50 -15.90 -3.91
C ASP A 89 -29.83 -14.42 -3.74
N ARG A 90 -29.56 -13.57 -4.73
CA ARG A 90 -29.91 -12.14 -4.66
C ARG A 90 -31.42 -11.90 -4.53
N PHE A 91 -32.24 -12.75 -5.16
CA PHE A 91 -33.70 -12.66 -5.05
C PHE A 91 -34.26 -13.19 -3.72
N LYS A 92 -33.44 -13.78 -2.85
CA LYS A 92 -33.86 -14.20 -1.49
C LYS A 92 -33.56 -13.15 -0.42
N GLU A 93 -32.77 -12.14 -0.74
CA GLU A 93 -32.42 -11.03 0.17
C GLU A 93 -33.36 -9.83 0.03
N GLU A 94 -34.33 -9.87 -0.90
CA GLU A 94 -35.46 -8.92 -1.05
C GLU A 94 -36.76 -9.51 -0.46
#